data_AF-A0A501WLB4-F1
#
_entry.id   AF-A0A501WLB4-F1
#
_cell.length_a   1.000
_cell.length_b   1.000
_cell.length_c   1.000
_cell.angle_alpha   90.00
_cell.angle_beta   90.00
_cell.angle_gamma   90.00
#
_symmetry.space_group_name_H-M   'P 1'
#
loop_
_entity.id
_entity.type
_entity.pdbx_description
1 polymer ?
#
loop_
_entity_poly.entity_id
_entity_poly.type
_entity_poly.pdbx_seq_one_letter_code
_entity_poly.pdbx_strand_id
1 'polypeptide(L)' 'MKVAVFRLNQVEKFMLAIVIVDPEVKGESEFEGPYYVKTPFTAEPDFGVASINYDLSDLLSKAVVPEQTV' A
#
# COMPACT_ATOMS: atom_id res chain seq x y z
N MET A 1 3.95 1.13 8.50
CA MET A 1 2.54 0.63 8.55
C MET A 1 2.56 -0.83 9.00
N LYS A 2 1.70 -1.26 9.93
CA LYS A 2 1.60 -2.68 10.36
C LYS A 2 0.48 -3.38 9.58
N VAL A 3 0.81 -4.45 8.87
CA VAL A 3 -0.17 -5.23 8.08
C VAL A 3 -0.35 -6.60 8.72
N ALA A 4 -1.59 -6.99 9.03
CA ALA A 4 -1.94 -8.28 9.65
C ALA A 4 -2.38 -9.31 8.60
N VAL A 5 -1.69 -10.45 8.52
CA VAL A 5 -1.72 -11.36 7.35
C VAL A 5 -2.84 -12.42 7.39
N PHE A 6 -3.60 -12.52 8.47
CA PHE A 6 -4.60 -13.58 8.66
C PHE A 6 -5.79 -13.58 7.67
N ARG A 7 -5.98 -12.54 6.84
CA ARG A 7 -6.97 -12.51 5.74
C ARG A 7 -6.42 -12.03 4.39
N LEU A 8 -5.11 -11.73 4.30
CA LEU A 8 -4.51 -11.06 3.14
C LEU A 8 -3.78 -12.01 2.18
N ASN A 9 -3.74 -13.31 2.46
CA ASN A 9 -3.11 -14.33 1.58
C ASN A 9 -3.93 -14.66 0.32
N GLN A 10 -4.68 -13.69 -0.20
CA GLN A 10 -5.33 -13.72 -1.50
C GLN A 10 -4.73 -12.60 -2.35
N VAL A 11 -3.40 -12.63 -2.46
CA VAL A 11 -2.58 -11.53 -2.98
C VAL A 11 -2.99 -11.10 -4.41
N GLU A 12 -3.61 -12.01 -5.15
CA GLU A 12 -4.14 -11.77 -6.50
C GLU A 12 -5.55 -11.12 -6.52
N LYS A 13 -6.28 -11.13 -5.40
CA LYS A 13 -7.65 -10.56 -5.30
C LYS A 13 -7.69 -9.16 -4.72
N PHE A 14 -6.58 -8.65 -4.21
CA PHE A 14 -6.54 -7.37 -3.50
C PHE A 14 -5.42 -6.48 -4.05
N MET A 15 -5.77 -5.21 -4.27
CA MET A 15 -4.83 -4.15 -4.63
C MET A 15 -4.76 -3.16 -3.47
N LEU A 16 -3.55 -2.69 -3.13
CA LEU A 16 -3.38 -1.68 -2.10
C LEU A 16 -3.46 -0.29 -2.75
N ALA A 17 -4.33 0.56 -2.24
CA ALA A 17 -4.39 1.97 -2.60
C ALA A 17 -3.76 2.80 -1.47
N ILE A 18 -2.83 3.69 -1.82
CA ILE A 18 -2.14 4.58 -0.87
C ILE A 18 -2.51 6.02 -1.25
N VAL A 19 -3.03 6.77 -0.28
CA VAL A 19 -3.28 8.22 -0.40
C VAL A 19 -2.49 8.88 0.72
N ILE A 20 -1.63 9.82 0.36
CA ILE A 20 -0.88 10.63 1.30
C ILE A 20 -1.68 11.91 1.49
N VAL A 21 -1.94 12.30 2.73
CA VAL A 21 -2.68 13.51 3.07
C VAL A 21 -1.77 14.41 3.88
N ASP A 22 -1.62 15.65 3.45
CA ASP A 22 -0.94 16.68 4.20
C ASP A 22 -1.98 17.57 4.90
N PRO A 23 -2.16 17.44 6.24
CA PRO A 23 -3.18 18.18 6.96
C PRO A 23 -2.87 19.68 7.09
N GLU A 24 -1.64 20.12 6.78
CA GLU A 24 -1.25 21.54 6.86
C GLU A 24 -1.58 22.31 5.57
N VAL A 25 -1.66 21.61 4.44
CA VAL A 25 -1.94 22.17 3.12
C VAL A 25 -3.43 22.11 2.82
N LYS A 26 -4.03 23.24 2.43
CA LYS A 26 -5.45 23.31 2.03
C LYS A 26 -5.58 23.58 0.53
N GLY A 27 -6.39 22.78 -0.16
CA GLY A 27 -6.67 22.94 -1.59
C GLY A 27 -6.31 21.69 -2.39
N GLU A 28 -6.08 21.85 -3.70
CA GLU A 28 -5.87 20.72 -4.63
C GLU A 28 -4.62 19.88 -4.32
N SER A 29 -3.70 20.40 -3.50
CA SER A 29 -2.51 19.72 -3.01
C SER A 29 -2.64 19.20 -1.56
N GLU A 30 -3.85 19.14 -1.00
CA GLU A 30 -4.12 18.55 0.33
C GLU A 30 -3.85 17.04 0.35
N PHE A 31 -3.90 16.38 -0.81
CA PHE A 31 -3.65 14.95 -0.94
C PHE A 31 -2.80 14.62 -2.18
N GLU A 32 -2.06 13.53 -2.09
CA GLU A 32 -1.24 12.97 -3.16
C GLU A 32 -1.62 11.50 -3.41
N GLY A 33 -1.85 11.15 -4.68
CA GLY A 33 -2.33 9.83 -5.12
C GLY A 33 -3.75 9.87 -5.71
N PRO A 34 -4.48 8.73 -5.77
CA PRO A 34 -4.14 7.44 -5.18
C PRO A 34 -3.06 6.67 -5.95
N TYR A 35 -2.14 6.06 -5.21
CA TYR A 35 -1.11 5.16 -5.71
C TYR A 35 -1.54 3.71 -5.56
N TYR A 36 -1.55 2.93 -6.64
CA TYR A 36 -1.99 1.54 -6.62
C TYR A 36 -0.82 0.56 -6.68
N VAL A 37 -0.72 -0.33 -5.68
CA VAL A 37 0.27 -1.39 -5.65
C VAL A 37 -0.42 -2.72 -5.92
N LYS A 38 -0.12 -3.33 -7.07
CA LYS A 38 -0.48 -4.73 -7.38
C LYS A 38 0.43 -5.65 -6.55
N THR A 39 -0.16 -6.69 -5.95
CA THR A 39 0.54 -7.67 -5.09
C THR A 39 1.46 -7.06 -4.00
N PRO A 40 0.93 -6.18 -3.12
CA PRO A 40 1.72 -5.42 -2.14
C PRO A 40 2.37 -6.31 -1.05
N PHE A 41 1.84 -7.52 -0.83
CA PHE A 41 2.26 -8.42 0.24
C PHE A 41 2.73 -9.74 -0.35
N THR A 42 4.02 -9.85 -0.67
CA THR A 42 4.60 -11.07 -1.23
C THR A 42 5.31 -11.93 -0.18
N ALA A 43 5.54 -11.39 1.02
CA ALA A 43 6.13 -12.12 2.13
C ALA A 43 5.03 -12.61 3.07
N GLU A 44 4.99 -13.92 3.30
CA GLU A 44 4.27 -14.47 4.43
C GLU A 44 5.10 -14.20 5.70
N PRO A 45 4.45 -13.84 6.81
CA PRO A 45 5.16 -13.63 8.07
C PRO A 45 5.69 -14.97 8.56
N ASP A 46 6.91 -14.97 9.07
CA ASP A 46 7.46 -16.15 9.76
C ASP A 46 6.53 -16.61 10.88
N PHE A 47 6.58 -17.92 11.18
CA PHE A 47 5.70 -18.55 12.15
C PHE A 47 5.83 -17.85 13.52
N GLY A 48 4.75 -17.20 13.97
CA GLY A 48 4.71 -16.42 15.22
C GLY A 48 4.80 -14.90 15.06
N VAL A 49 4.94 -14.38 13.84
CA VAL A 49 4.91 -12.94 13.56
C VAL A 49 3.51 -12.52 13.09
N ALA A 50 2.83 -11.69 13.89
CA ALA A 50 1.46 -11.25 13.58
C ALA A 50 1.39 -10.17 12.48
N SER A 51 2.51 -9.50 12.18
CA SER A 51 2.57 -8.40 11.21
C SER A 51 3.95 -8.22 10.60
N ILE A 52 4.00 -7.89 9.31
CA ILE A 52 5.22 -7.43 8.64
C ILE A 52 5.22 -5.90 8.59
N ASN A 53 6.36 -5.29 8.87
CA ASN A 53 6.56 -3.85 8.65
C ASN A 53 7.07 -3.66 7.23
N TYR A 54 6.34 -2.88 6.44
CA TYR A 54 6.78 -2.43 5.12
C TYR A 54 7.13 -0.95 5.18
N ASP A 55 8.18 -0.56 4.46
CA ASP A 55 8.51 0.84 4.22
C ASP A 55 7.54 1.43 3.18
N LEU A 56 7.12 2.67 3.41
CA LEU A 56 6.19 3.36 2.50
C LEU A 56 6.87 3.67 1.16
N SER A 57 8.14 4.04 1.18
CA SER A 57 8.90 4.34 -0.04
C SER A 57 9.05 3.10 -0.92
N ASP A 58 9.27 1.92 -0.33
CA ASP A 58 9.35 0.64 -1.05
C ASP A 58 8.01 0.22 -1.66
N LEU A 59 6.89 0.61 -1.04
CA LEU A 59 5.55 0.38 -1.60
C LEU A 59 5.26 1.35 -2.74
N LEU A 60 5.59 2.63 -2.58
CA LEU A 60 5.40 3.66 -3.61
C LEU A 60 6.25 3.40 -4.85
N SER A 61 7.47 2.85 -4.71
CA SER A 61 8.30 2.49 -5.86
C SER A 61 7.70 1.38 -6.74
N LYS A 62 6.76 0.60 -6.19
CA LYS A 62 6.01 -0.45 -6.90
C LYS A 62 4.62 0.00 -7.32
N ALA A 63 4.23 1.22 -6.92
CA ALA A 63 2.91 1.73 -7.20
C ALA A 63 2.82 2.26 -8.63
N VAL A 64 1.64 2.13 -9.21
CA VAL A 64 1.25 2.77 -10.47
C VAL A 64 0.19 3.82 -10.19
N VAL A 65 0.23 4.91 -10.94
CA VAL A 65 -0.83 5.93 -10.91
C VAL A 65 -2.10 5.39 -11.60
N PRO A 66 -3.29 5.94 -11.28
CA PRO A 66 -4.56 5.42 -11.79
C PRO A 66 -4.60 5.35 -13.32
N GLU A 67 -4.01 6.33 -13.97
CA GLU A 67 -3.91 6.49 -15.43
C GLU A 67 -3.10 5.39 -16.12
N GLN A 68 -2.29 4.64 -15.36
CA GLN A 68 -1.46 3.53 -15.85
C GLN A 68 -1.99 2.16 -15.43
N THR A 69 -3.15 2.11 -14.79
CA THR A 69 -3.76 0.85 -14.33
C THR A 69 -4.62 0.26 -15.45
N VAL A 70 -3.97 -0.26 -16.51
CA VAL A 70 -4.62 -1.04 -17.59
C VAL A 70 -4.89 -2.47 -17.16
#